data_AF-M1NCD8-F1
#
_entry.id   AF-M1NCD8-F1
#
_cell.length_a   1.000
_cell.length_b   1.000
_cell.length_c   1.000
_cell.angle_alpha   90.00
_cell.angle_beta   90.00
_cell.angle_gamma   90.00
#
_symmetry.space_group_name_H-M   'P 1'
#
loop_
_entity.id
_entity.type
_entity.pdbx_description
1 polymer ?
#
loop_
_entity_poly.entity_id
_entity_poly.type
_entity_poly.pdbx_seq_one_letter_code
_entity_poly.pdbx_strand_id
1 'polypeptide(L)'
;MNRWQEKLENHPIHETLNWVRDNVSENFNDLDEDEIIEKRRLLKIVSMYEEALRKIDPEIVPYNQLDSLNTQLRHQNISSQLTSYKSNGNVAHLTSANDLIANQLTQLSLLMGMTTSYSIEPPIKELEQLIDTISSTLISKKDALSKILENLSDSSKTNETQLQQLSDKIDTKKQEIDGHISEWQQQFSAAQENRSQSFTDWRDKFSEEKLAEIDTVISKYNEKLSENESEFEQKISSILSDSDEKHKSILELYEITARDSVGAGYLKNANQEKTEANKWRFVSVGFIILTVFWLLFSYHTNFKEKNITEKLTTKIEEAVTRPPSKDIAKSKIVTTDQSKKSESISSSKAQTSGALLWFKLFSTFSISGVLLWGSAYSAQQSTVHRNNEKRNRWFALQIKAFDPFISTLDEDEQKNLKKQLCEKIFGQAYDYKETDPKVIDEHALKTFADTFGNLLSKIPR
;
A
#
# COMPACT_ATOMS: atom_id res chain seq x y z
N MET A 1 148.57 -17.66 27.45
CA MET A 1 147.90 -16.42 27.88
C MET A 1 148.83 -15.67 28.81
N ASN A 2 149.14 -14.41 28.52
CA ASN A 2 149.89 -13.55 29.44
C ASN A 2 148.93 -13.07 30.56
N ARG A 3 149.44 -12.82 31.78
CA ARG A 3 148.71 -12.20 32.90
C ARG A 3 147.94 -10.96 32.46
N TRP A 4 148.54 -10.14 31.60
CA TRP A 4 147.92 -8.92 31.09
C TRP A 4 146.77 -9.20 30.11
N GLN A 5 146.89 -10.25 29.29
CA GLN A 5 145.81 -10.69 28.40
C GLN A 5 144.59 -11.17 29.20
N GLU A 6 144.80 -12.00 30.23
CA GLU A 6 143.72 -12.47 31.11
C GLU A 6 143.08 -11.30 31.89
N LYS A 7 143.87 -10.30 32.27
CA LYS A 7 143.38 -9.10 32.96
C LYS A 7 142.53 -8.20 32.05
N LEU A 8 142.86 -8.11 30.76
CA LEU A 8 142.09 -7.34 29.79
C LEU A 8 140.78 -8.04 29.44
N GLU A 9 140.83 -9.34 29.11
CA GLU A 9 139.65 -10.12 28.71
C GLU A 9 138.59 -10.19 29.84
N ASN A 10 139.02 -10.28 31.10
CA ASN A 10 138.13 -10.29 32.27
C ASN A 10 137.81 -8.88 32.82
N HIS A 11 138.19 -7.81 32.12
CA HIS A 11 137.95 -6.46 32.61
C HIS A 11 136.45 -6.11 32.56
N PRO A 12 135.86 -5.51 33.61
CA PRO A 12 134.41 -5.21 33.70
C PRO A 12 133.90 -4.22 32.65
N ILE A 13 134.80 -3.55 31.91
CA ILE A 13 134.45 -2.64 30.81
C ILE A 13 133.65 -3.32 29.71
N HIS A 14 133.94 -4.60 29.42
CA HIS A 14 133.25 -5.35 28.37
C HIS A 14 131.76 -5.54 28.72
N GLU A 15 131.47 -5.88 29.98
CA GLU A 15 130.09 -5.95 30.48
C GLU A 15 129.41 -4.58 30.45
N THR A 16 130.14 -3.52 30.79
CA THR A 16 129.59 -2.15 30.79
C THR A 16 129.21 -1.69 29.39
N LEU A 17 130.06 -1.95 28.38
CA LEU A 17 129.77 -1.59 26.99
C LEU A 17 128.60 -2.40 26.42
N ASN A 18 128.55 -3.70 26.71
CA ASN A 18 127.40 -4.54 26.36
C ASN A 18 126.12 -4.04 27.03
N TRP A 19 126.17 -3.70 28.32
CA TRP A 19 125.04 -3.14 29.04
C TRP A 19 124.56 -1.82 28.40
N VAL A 20 125.46 -0.90 28.03
CA VAL A 20 125.07 0.34 27.32
C VAL A 20 124.37 0.02 26.00
N ARG A 21 124.92 -0.93 25.21
CA ARG A 21 124.31 -1.37 23.95
C ARG A 21 122.91 -1.96 24.15
N ASP A 22 122.75 -2.82 25.15
CA ASP A 22 121.48 -3.49 25.44
C ASP A 22 120.38 -2.53 25.91
N ASN A 23 120.75 -1.40 26.53
CA ASN A 23 119.77 -0.38 26.92
C ASN A 23 119.26 0.45 25.73
N VAL A 24 120.00 0.48 24.64
CA VAL A 24 119.71 1.36 23.48
C VAL A 24 119.16 0.59 22.30
N SER A 25 119.32 -0.74 22.30
CA SER A 25 118.85 -1.64 21.24
C SER A 25 117.34 -1.97 21.32
N GLU A 26 116.61 -1.45 22.32
CA GLU A 26 115.16 -1.64 22.44
C GLU A 26 114.42 -0.90 21.31
N ASN A 27 113.43 -1.54 20.70
CA ASN A 27 112.65 -0.99 19.59
C ASN A 27 111.29 -0.50 20.08
N PHE A 28 110.99 0.78 19.86
CA PHE A 28 109.68 1.36 20.13
C PHE A 28 108.83 1.39 18.86
N ASN A 29 107.50 1.33 19.00
CA ASN A 29 106.55 1.28 17.87
C ASN A 29 106.49 2.59 17.08
N ASP A 30 106.92 3.70 17.68
CA ASP A 30 106.95 5.02 17.09
C ASP A 30 108.39 5.54 17.13
N LEU A 31 109.13 5.34 16.04
CA LEU A 31 110.51 5.80 15.91
C LEU A 31 110.48 7.21 15.37
N ASP A 32 110.93 8.15 16.19
CA ASP A 32 111.17 9.53 15.79
C ASP A 32 112.46 9.63 14.96
N GLU A 33 112.55 10.64 14.08
CA GLU A 33 113.77 10.91 13.30
C GLU A 33 114.96 11.18 14.22
N ASP A 34 114.73 11.95 15.29
CA ASP A 34 115.73 12.27 16.30
C ASP A 34 116.18 11.02 17.09
N GLU A 35 115.27 10.06 17.32
CA GLU A 35 115.59 8.80 18.00
C GLU A 35 116.60 7.97 17.20
N ILE A 36 116.40 7.87 15.88
CA ILE A 36 117.25 7.08 14.98
C ILE A 36 118.68 7.66 14.95
N ILE A 37 118.80 8.98 14.90
CA ILE A 37 120.08 9.69 14.85
C ILE A 37 120.85 9.47 16.16
N GLU A 38 120.20 9.68 17.30
CA GLU A 38 120.82 9.57 18.62
C GLU A 38 121.19 8.11 18.95
N LYS A 39 120.37 7.13 18.55
CA LYS A 39 120.69 5.70 18.68
C LYS A 39 121.95 5.35 17.89
N ARG A 40 122.01 5.79 16.63
CA ARG A 40 123.15 5.52 15.74
C ARG A 40 124.44 6.07 16.32
N ARG A 41 124.43 7.32 16.81
CA ARG A 41 125.61 7.96 17.42
C ARG A 41 126.13 7.16 18.61
N LEU A 42 125.26 6.81 19.54
CA LEU A 42 125.66 6.10 20.76
C LEU A 42 126.22 4.70 20.45
N LEU A 43 125.55 3.94 19.59
CA LEU A 43 126.00 2.61 19.16
C LEU A 43 127.33 2.67 18.42
N LYS A 44 127.56 3.72 17.63
CA LYS A 44 128.85 3.97 16.96
C LYS A 44 129.97 4.19 17.99
N ILE A 45 129.73 5.02 19.01
CA ILE A 45 130.70 5.26 20.09
C ILE A 45 131.04 3.97 20.84
N VAL A 46 130.03 3.19 21.25
CA VAL A 46 130.23 1.90 21.94
C VAL A 46 131.06 0.94 21.07
N SER A 47 130.70 0.81 19.79
CA SER A 47 131.41 -0.07 18.86
C SER A 47 132.88 0.33 18.68
N MET A 48 133.17 1.64 18.67
CA MET A 48 134.56 2.13 18.62
C MET A 48 135.37 1.77 19.87
N TYR A 49 134.78 1.83 21.07
CA TYR A 49 135.46 1.39 22.30
C TYR A 49 135.76 -0.11 22.26
N GLU A 50 134.82 -0.94 21.82
CA GLU A 50 135.03 -2.38 21.72
C GLU A 50 136.10 -2.74 20.69
N GLU A 51 136.10 -2.05 19.56
CA GLU A 51 137.13 -2.24 18.54
C GLU A 51 138.51 -1.82 19.07
N ALA A 52 138.60 -0.72 19.81
CA ALA A 52 139.83 -0.27 20.45
C ALA A 52 140.37 -1.34 21.41
N LEU A 53 139.51 -1.87 22.28
CA LEU A 53 139.87 -2.90 23.26
C LEU A 53 140.27 -4.23 22.60
N ARG A 54 139.74 -4.56 21.41
CA ARG A 54 140.12 -5.77 20.66
C ARG A 54 141.48 -5.65 19.99
N LYS A 55 141.90 -4.45 19.60
CA LYS A 55 143.13 -4.19 18.81
C LYS A 55 144.32 -3.69 19.63
N ILE A 56 144.10 -3.34 20.89
CA ILE A 56 145.16 -2.89 21.80
C ILE A 56 146.04 -4.08 22.21
N ASP A 57 147.35 -3.87 22.27
CA ASP A 57 148.26 -4.88 22.83
C ASP A 57 148.03 -4.96 24.36
N PRO A 58 147.67 -6.15 24.90
CA PRO A 58 147.38 -6.29 26.32
C PRO A 58 148.50 -5.84 27.28
N GLU A 59 149.76 -5.86 26.84
CA GLU A 59 150.92 -5.53 27.67
C GLU A 59 151.11 -4.03 27.90
N ILE A 60 150.59 -3.17 27.02
CA ILE A 60 150.76 -1.70 27.07
C ILE A 60 149.51 -0.97 27.58
N VAL A 61 148.47 -1.71 27.98
CA VAL A 61 147.20 -1.13 28.40
C VAL A 61 147.33 -0.36 29.73
N PRO A 62 146.96 0.93 29.78
CA PRO A 62 146.87 1.67 31.03
C PRO A 62 145.59 1.29 31.78
N TYR A 63 145.66 0.25 32.61
CA TYR A 63 144.49 -0.25 33.37
C TYR A 63 143.82 0.80 34.25
N ASN A 64 144.58 1.76 34.81
CA ASN A 64 144.01 2.87 35.57
C ASN A 64 143.06 3.75 34.73
N GLN A 65 143.35 3.93 33.44
CA GLN A 65 142.49 4.66 32.52
C GLN A 65 141.25 3.84 32.15
N LEU A 66 141.39 2.51 31.99
CA LEU A 66 140.26 1.62 31.77
C LEU A 66 139.33 1.52 32.98
N ASP A 67 139.89 1.47 34.19
CA ASP A 67 139.14 1.50 35.44
C ASP A 67 138.37 2.83 35.59
N SER A 68 139.02 3.95 35.26
CA SER A 68 138.40 5.28 35.25
C SER A 68 137.27 5.36 34.24
N LEU A 69 137.49 4.91 33.00
CA LEU A 69 136.47 4.87 31.95
C LEU A 69 135.27 4.03 32.38
N ASN A 70 135.51 2.83 32.92
CA ASN A 70 134.47 1.93 33.39
C ASN A 70 133.64 2.56 34.51
N THR A 71 134.30 3.21 35.47
CA THR A 71 133.64 3.94 36.55
C THR A 71 132.78 5.07 36.01
N GLN A 72 133.26 5.79 35.00
CA GLN A 72 132.56 6.93 34.44
C GLN A 72 131.35 6.51 33.60
N LEU A 73 131.47 5.45 32.80
CA LEU A 73 130.34 4.88 32.03
C LEU A 73 129.27 4.27 32.94
N ARG A 74 129.66 3.72 34.11
CA ARG A 74 128.73 3.26 35.15
C ARG A 74 128.22 4.35 36.08
N HIS A 75 128.63 5.61 35.87
CA HIS A 75 128.21 6.70 36.75
C HIS A 75 126.69 6.84 36.77
N GLN A 76 126.14 7.15 37.94
CA GLN A 76 124.69 7.19 38.18
C GLN A 76 123.95 8.04 37.13
N ASN A 77 124.51 9.18 36.75
CA ASN A 77 123.92 10.08 35.75
C ASN A 77 123.77 9.47 34.35
N ILE A 78 124.70 8.61 33.91
CA ILE A 78 124.58 7.93 32.60
C ILE A 78 123.62 6.75 32.75
N SER A 79 123.76 6.00 33.85
CA SER A 79 122.95 4.81 34.06
C SER A 79 121.45 5.10 34.19
N SER A 80 121.09 6.20 34.86
CA SER A 80 119.69 6.61 35.03
C SER A 80 119.05 7.05 33.72
N GLN A 81 119.77 7.78 32.87
CA GLN A 81 119.27 8.24 31.57
C GLN A 81 119.04 7.05 30.62
N LEU A 82 119.99 6.12 30.52
CA LEU A 82 119.86 4.93 29.67
C LEU A 82 118.73 3.99 30.14
N THR A 83 118.58 3.81 31.46
CA THR A 83 117.50 2.98 32.01
C THR A 83 116.13 3.67 31.83
N SER A 84 116.07 4.99 31.97
CA SER A 84 114.83 5.76 31.77
C SER A 84 114.40 5.68 30.31
N TYR A 85 115.33 5.87 29.37
CA TYR A 85 115.09 5.67 27.95
C TYR A 85 114.54 4.27 27.64
N LYS A 86 115.17 3.21 28.16
CA LYS A 86 114.68 1.84 27.99
C LYS A 86 113.25 1.63 28.48
N SER A 87 112.82 2.37 29.50
CA SER A 87 111.47 2.23 30.07
C SER A 87 110.38 2.98 29.33
N ASN A 88 110.68 4.15 28.76
CA ASN A 88 109.67 5.10 28.28
C ASN A 88 109.84 5.54 26.82
N GLY A 89 110.95 5.20 26.15
CA GLY A 89 111.23 5.56 24.77
C GLY A 89 111.45 7.05 24.51
N ASN A 90 111.59 7.89 25.56
CA ASN A 90 111.72 9.33 25.39
C ASN A 90 113.14 9.71 24.91
N VAL A 91 113.23 10.25 23.69
CA VAL A 91 114.47 10.64 23.00
C VAL A 91 115.33 11.61 23.83
N ALA A 92 114.74 12.48 24.66
CA ALA A 92 115.50 13.44 25.46
C ALA A 92 116.48 12.77 26.45
N HIS A 93 116.14 11.57 26.94
CA HIS A 93 117.04 10.79 27.79
C HIS A 93 118.23 10.23 27.00
N LEU A 94 118.00 9.85 25.74
CA LEU A 94 119.03 9.35 24.84
C LEU A 94 120.01 10.47 24.45
N THR A 95 119.50 11.66 24.11
CA THR A 95 120.32 12.86 23.86
C THR A 95 121.19 13.20 25.07
N SER A 96 120.58 13.23 26.26
CA SER A 96 121.30 13.51 27.52
C SER A 96 122.40 12.47 27.80
N ALA A 97 122.13 11.19 27.51
CA ALA A 97 123.13 10.12 27.66
C ALA A 97 124.29 10.29 26.66
N ASN A 98 123.99 10.62 25.40
CA ASN A 98 124.99 10.91 24.38
C ASN A 98 125.90 12.08 24.77
N ASP A 99 125.34 13.17 25.29
CA ASP A 99 126.11 14.33 25.75
C ASP A 99 127.02 14.00 26.94
N LEU A 100 126.55 13.18 27.87
CA LEU A 100 127.36 12.72 29.01
C LEU A 100 128.50 11.79 28.56
N ILE A 101 128.24 10.88 27.63
CA ILE A 101 129.23 9.94 27.06
C ILE A 101 130.23 10.67 26.17
N ALA A 102 129.85 11.78 25.52
CA ALA A 102 130.74 12.60 24.72
C ALA A 102 131.96 13.08 25.51
N ASN A 103 131.82 13.33 26.81
CA ASN A 103 132.92 13.71 27.70
C ASN A 103 134.01 12.62 27.83
N GLN A 104 133.70 11.36 27.50
CA GLN A 104 134.66 10.25 27.54
C GLN A 104 135.40 10.06 26.22
N LEU A 105 135.01 10.73 25.13
CA LEU A 105 135.63 10.55 23.80
C LEU A 105 137.14 10.88 23.78
N THR A 106 137.60 11.74 24.69
CA THR A 106 139.04 12.01 24.86
C THR A 106 139.79 10.76 25.34
N GLN A 107 139.20 9.93 26.19
CA GLN A 107 139.80 8.66 26.62
C GLN A 107 139.77 7.64 25.47
N LEU A 108 138.73 7.64 24.64
CA LEU A 108 138.66 6.83 23.42
C LEU A 108 139.79 7.15 22.45
N SER A 109 140.06 8.43 22.18
CA SER A 109 141.12 8.82 21.25
C SER A 109 142.51 8.40 21.72
N LEU A 110 142.76 8.47 23.04
CA LEU A 110 143.99 7.96 23.65
C LEU A 110 144.11 6.44 23.53
N LEU A 111 143.02 5.69 23.79
CA LEU A 111 142.98 4.22 23.62
C LEU A 111 143.22 3.81 22.16
N MET A 112 142.56 4.48 21.22
CA MET A 112 142.73 4.24 19.78
C MET A 112 144.17 4.48 19.32
N GLY A 113 144.87 5.47 19.86
CA GLY A 113 146.28 5.73 19.57
C GLY A 113 147.24 4.61 19.99
N MET A 114 146.81 3.73 20.91
CA MET A 114 147.57 2.57 21.37
C MET A 114 147.22 1.27 20.60
N THR A 115 146.29 1.33 19.64
CA THR A 115 145.87 0.15 18.88
C THR A 115 146.81 -0.18 17.72
N THR A 116 146.94 -1.47 17.40
CA THR A 116 147.76 -1.92 16.27
C THR A 116 147.02 -1.71 14.94
N SER A 117 147.56 -0.81 14.11
CA SER A 117 147.12 -0.45 12.74
C SER A 117 145.65 0.00 12.59
N TYR A 118 145.46 1.30 12.39
CA TYR A 118 144.19 1.87 11.93
C TYR A 118 143.96 1.50 10.46
N SER A 119 143.07 0.54 10.20
CA SER A 119 142.58 0.30 8.84
C SER A 119 141.65 1.46 8.48
N ILE A 120 142.02 2.23 7.46
CA ILE A 120 141.16 3.28 6.90
C ILE A 120 139.99 2.56 6.20
N GLU A 121 138.87 2.38 6.91
CA GLU A 121 137.65 1.89 6.28
C GLU A 121 137.10 2.92 5.28
N PRO A 122 136.45 2.47 4.19
CA PRO A 122 135.89 3.34 3.15
C PRO A 122 134.88 4.35 3.70
N PRO A 123 134.50 5.41 2.96
CA PRO A 123 133.60 6.45 3.45
C PRO A 123 132.19 5.90 3.73
N ILE A 124 131.94 5.48 4.97
CA ILE A 124 130.65 5.03 5.52
C ILE A 124 129.58 6.14 5.48
N LYS A 125 130.01 7.39 5.26
CA LYS A 125 129.15 8.59 5.25
C LYS A 125 128.03 8.55 4.20
N GLU A 126 128.29 7.99 3.02
CA GLU A 126 127.27 7.88 1.96
C GLU A 126 126.17 6.88 2.35
N LEU A 127 126.54 5.78 3.01
CA LEU A 127 125.60 4.80 3.55
C LEU A 127 124.77 5.40 4.70
N GLU A 128 125.40 6.16 5.60
CA GLU A 128 124.71 6.86 6.69
C GLU A 128 123.64 7.82 6.14
N GLN A 129 123.98 8.59 5.10
CA GLN A 129 123.06 9.51 4.42
C GLN A 129 121.89 8.79 3.72
N LEU A 130 122.15 7.65 3.09
CA LEU A 130 121.10 6.82 2.50
C LEU A 130 120.15 6.27 3.57
N ILE A 131 120.68 5.81 4.70
CA ILE A 131 119.86 5.31 5.82
C ILE A 131 119.02 6.44 6.41
N ASP A 132 119.57 7.65 6.57
CA ASP A 132 118.81 8.83 7.03
C ASP A 132 117.67 9.17 6.06
N THR A 133 117.97 9.22 4.75
CA THR A 133 116.97 9.50 3.71
C THR A 133 115.86 8.46 3.67
N ILE A 134 116.21 7.18 3.81
CA ILE A 134 115.23 6.08 3.84
C ILE A 134 114.37 6.19 5.10
N SER A 135 114.98 6.49 6.25
CA SER A 135 114.28 6.60 7.53
C SER A 135 113.27 7.75 7.51
N SER A 136 113.67 8.95 7.07
CA SER A 136 112.76 10.09 6.95
C SER A 136 111.65 9.87 5.91
N THR A 137 111.96 9.16 4.81
CA THR A 137 110.95 8.77 3.82
C THR A 137 109.94 7.77 4.41
N LEU A 138 110.38 6.81 5.23
CA LEU A 138 109.51 5.85 5.90
C LEU A 138 108.60 6.54 6.92
N ILE A 139 109.15 7.45 7.73
CA ILE A 139 108.40 8.24 8.72
C ILE A 139 107.33 9.09 8.02
N SER A 140 107.70 9.85 6.99
CA SER A 140 106.72 10.66 6.24
C SER A 140 105.61 9.83 5.57
N LYS A 141 105.93 8.62 5.07
CA LYS A 141 104.90 7.70 4.55
C LYS A 141 104.01 7.13 5.65
N LYS A 142 104.57 6.81 6.81
CA LYS A 142 103.80 6.38 7.99
C LYS A 142 102.80 7.47 8.38
N ASP A 143 103.24 8.71 8.50
CA ASP A 143 102.37 9.83 8.90
C ASP A 143 101.26 10.09 7.88
N ALA A 144 101.60 10.02 6.58
CA ALA A 144 100.61 10.11 5.50
C ALA A 144 99.56 8.99 5.58
N LEU A 145 100.00 7.74 5.82
CA LEU A 145 99.10 6.60 5.99
C LEU A 145 98.22 6.75 7.23
N SER A 146 98.80 7.20 8.36
CA SER A 146 98.07 7.46 9.60
C SER A 146 96.94 8.47 9.37
N LYS A 147 97.26 9.57 8.66
CA LYS A 147 96.27 10.61 8.31
C LYS A 147 95.17 10.12 7.37
N ILE A 148 95.51 9.24 6.41
CA ILE A 148 94.50 8.62 5.53
C ILE A 148 93.58 7.71 6.36
N LEU A 149 94.14 6.95 7.29
CA LEU A 149 93.40 6.01 8.12
C LEU A 149 92.45 6.74 9.08
N GLU A 150 92.88 7.89 9.62
CA GLU A 150 92.04 8.79 10.42
C GLU A 150 90.87 9.35 9.59
N ASN A 151 91.14 9.91 8.41
CA ASN A 151 90.10 10.41 7.50
C ASN A 151 89.09 9.33 7.09
N LEU A 152 89.58 8.11 6.86
CA LEU A 152 88.73 6.99 6.45
C LEU A 152 87.87 6.49 7.62
N SER A 153 88.42 6.49 8.85
CA SER A 153 87.68 6.25 10.09
C SER A 153 86.58 7.30 10.29
N ASP A 154 86.88 8.58 10.10
CA ASP A 154 85.90 9.67 10.28
C ASP A 154 84.79 9.62 9.22
N SER A 155 85.16 9.31 7.97
CA SER A 155 84.18 9.08 6.89
C SER A 155 83.28 7.88 7.20
N SER A 156 83.84 6.80 7.74
CA SER A 156 83.07 5.62 8.16
C SER A 156 82.07 5.97 9.27
N LYS A 157 82.49 6.69 10.32
CA LYS A 157 81.60 7.16 11.39
C LYS A 157 80.50 8.07 10.88
N THR A 158 80.82 8.95 9.94
CA THR A 158 79.85 9.86 9.31
C THR A 158 78.80 9.08 8.55
N ASN A 159 79.20 8.10 7.73
CA ASN A 159 78.29 7.25 6.98
C ASN A 159 77.41 6.40 7.90
N GLU A 160 77.97 5.85 8.98
CA GLU A 160 77.21 5.09 9.98
C GLU A 160 76.13 5.95 10.64
N THR A 161 76.46 7.21 10.97
CA THR A 161 75.49 8.18 11.49
C THR A 161 74.39 8.50 10.47
N GLN A 162 74.74 8.67 9.20
CA GLN A 162 73.77 8.93 8.13
C GLN A 162 72.85 7.73 7.89
N LEU A 163 73.38 6.51 7.94
CA LEU A 163 72.59 5.27 7.85
C LEU A 163 71.60 5.16 8.99
N GLN A 164 72.02 5.47 10.23
CA GLN A 164 71.12 5.48 11.37
C GLN A 164 69.98 6.49 11.19
N GLN A 165 70.30 7.72 10.79
CA GLN A 165 69.30 8.76 10.51
C GLN A 165 68.33 8.36 9.40
N LEU A 166 68.79 7.66 8.36
CA LEU A 166 67.92 7.15 7.31
C LEU A 166 67.00 6.05 7.85
N SER A 167 67.52 5.14 8.68
CA SER A 167 66.73 4.10 9.34
C SER A 167 65.61 4.72 10.20
N ASP A 168 65.95 5.70 11.03
CA ASP A 168 64.98 6.37 11.90
C ASP A 168 63.89 7.09 11.08
N LYS A 169 64.27 7.71 9.96
CA LYS A 169 63.31 8.34 9.02
C LYS A 169 62.39 7.31 8.38
N ILE A 170 62.91 6.15 7.98
CA ILE A 170 62.12 5.05 7.41
C ILE A 170 61.11 4.56 8.44
N ASP A 171 61.52 4.34 9.69
CA ASP A 171 60.62 3.91 10.76
C ASP A 171 59.54 4.95 11.06
N THR A 172 59.90 6.23 11.10
CA THR A 172 58.93 7.34 11.25
C THR A 172 57.91 7.34 10.11
N LYS A 173 58.37 7.20 8.85
CA LYS A 173 57.47 7.17 7.70
C LYS A 173 56.59 5.92 7.66
N LYS A 174 57.10 4.79 8.13
CA LYS A 174 56.30 3.57 8.28
C LYS A 174 55.17 3.78 9.29
N GLN A 175 55.46 4.38 10.45
CA GLN A 175 54.45 4.71 11.45
C GLN A 175 53.41 5.71 10.93
N GLU A 176 53.82 6.74 10.18
CA GLU A 176 52.88 7.67 9.53
C GLU A 176 51.97 6.96 8.53
N ILE A 177 52.52 6.06 7.69
CA ILE A 177 51.74 5.28 6.72
C ILE A 177 50.74 4.37 7.43
N ASP A 178 51.17 3.66 8.48
CA ASP A 178 50.29 2.80 9.27
C ASP A 178 49.14 3.62 9.91
N GLY A 179 49.45 4.82 10.39
CA GLY A 179 48.46 5.79 10.87
C GLY A 179 47.45 6.19 9.79
N HIS A 180 47.93 6.58 8.60
CA HIS A 180 47.06 6.93 7.48
C HIS A 180 46.19 5.76 6.99
N ILE A 181 46.72 4.53 6.99
CA ILE A 181 45.96 3.33 6.63
C ILE A 181 44.82 3.10 7.63
N SER A 182 45.11 3.21 8.93
CA SER A 182 44.10 3.08 9.98
C SER A 182 43.00 4.14 9.85
N GLU A 183 43.39 5.39 9.61
CA GLU A 183 42.44 6.48 9.41
C GLU A 183 41.59 6.29 8.15
N TRP A 184 42.19 5.87 7.03
CA TRP A 184 41.46 5.53 5.81
C TRP A 184 40.47 4.38 6.01
N GLN A 185 40.85 3.32 6.74
CA GLN A 185 39.94 2.22 7.05
C GLN A 185 38.74 2.70 7.88
N GLN A 186 38.97 3.58 8.85
CA GLN A 186 37.91 4.18 9.65
C GLN A 186 36.98 5.06 8.80
N GLN A 187 37.55 5.96 7.98
CA GLN A 187 36.78 6.85 7.10
C GLN A 187 35.97 6.05 6.07
N PHE A 188 36.57 5.01 5.48
CA PHE A 188 35.88 4.15 4.52
C PHE A 188 34.71 3.42 5.18
N SER A 189 34.92 2.83 6.36
CA SER A 189 33.88 2.11 7.09
C SER A 189 32.72 3.03 7.47
N ALA A 190 33.02 4.23 7.99
CA ALA A 190 32.01 5.24 8.32
C ALA A 190 31.25 5.74 7.08
N ALA A 191 31.96 5.96 5.96
CA ALA A 191 31.32 6.36 4.70
C ALA A 191 30.45 5.24 4.13
N GLN A 192 30.86 3.98 4.25
CA GLN A 192 30.10 2.82 3.81
C GLN A 192 28.82 2.64 4.64
N GLU A 193 28.92 2.79 5.96
CA GLU A 193 27.77 2.76 6.85
C GLU A 193 26.77 3.89 6.52
N ASN A 194 27.27 5.13 6.37
CA ASN A 194 26.44 6.27 6.00
C ASN A 194 25.73 6.09 4.65
N ARG A 195 26.42 5.54 3.65
CA ARG A 195 25.81 5.24 2.34
C ARG A 195 24.74 4.15 2.45
N SER A 196 25.01 3.09 3.21
CA SER A 196 24.06 2.00 3.46
C SER A 196 22.79 2.52 4.13
N GLN A 197 22.95 3.35 5.17
CA GLN A 197 21.83 3.97 5.88
C GLN A 197 21.05 4.93 4.96
N SER A 198 21.74 5.82 4.24
CA SER A 198 21.11 6.76 3.32
C SER A 198 20.32 6.06 2.21
N PHE A 199 20.86 4.94 1.69
CA PHE A 199 20.16 4.12 0.68
C PHE A 199 18.92 3.44 1.27
N THR A 200 19.03 2.91 2.49
CA THR A 200 17.90 2.31 3.20
C THR A 200 16.79 3.33 3.44
N ASP A 201 17.14 4.51 3.96
CA ASP A 201 16.19 5.60 4.21
C ASP A 201 15.53 6.08 2.91
N TRP A 202 16.32 6.23 1.84
CA TRP A 202 15.79 6.61 0.52
C TRP A 202 14.84 5.55 -0.03
N ARG A 203 15.21 4.26 0.05
CA ARG A 203 14.40 3.13 -0.42
C ARG A 203 13.07 3.09 0.32
N ASP A 204 13.10 3.24 1.64
CA ASP A 204 11.91 3.15 2.49
C ASP A 204 10.97 4.33 2.21
N LYS A 205 11.50 5.55 2.12
CA LYS A 205 10.73 6.75 1.71
C LYS A 205 10.15 6.62 0.31
N PHE A 206 10.95 6.16 -0.66
CA PHE A 206 10.48 5.98 -2.03
C PHE A 206 9.33 4.96 -2.09
N SER A 207 9.46 3.84 -1.36
CA SER A 207 8.39 2.84 -1.28
C SER A 207 7.13 3.41 -0.63
N GLU A 208 7.28 4.14 0.47
CA GLU A 208 6.15 4.77 1.17
C GLU A 208 5.43 5.80 0.28
N GLU A 209 6.18 6.69 -0.36
CA GLU A 209 5.64 7.69 -1.30
C GLU A 209 4.91 7.03 -2.47
N LYS A 210 5.49 5.98 -3.07
CA LYS A 210 4.89 5.31 -4.23
C LYS A 210 3.68 4.47 -3.86
N LEU A 211 3.67 3.83 -2.69
CA LEU A 211 2.48 3.12 -2.19
C LEU A 211 1.35 4.11 -1.92
N ALA A 212 1.63 5.26 -1.30
CA ALA A 212 0.64 6.32 -1.10
C ALA A 212 0.11 6.87 -2.44
N GLU A 213 0.99 7.09 -3.44
CA GLU A 213 0.56 7.51 -4.77
C GLU A 213 -0.36 6.46 -5.43
N ILE A 214 -0.01 5.17 -5.35
CA ILE A 214 -0.85 4.07 -5.84
C ILE A 214 -2.22 4.06 -5.14
N ASP A 215 -2.26 4.18 -3.82
CA ASP A 215 -3.51 4.19 -3.06
C ASP A 215 -4.41 5.38 -3.43
N THR A 216 -3.82 6.56 -3.66
CA THR A 216 -4.59 7.72 -4.13
C THR A 216 -5.15 7.51 -5.54
N VAL A 217 -4.40 6.87 -6.43
CA VAL A 217 -4.86 6.54 -7.78
C VAL A 217 -5.98 5.50 -7.73
N ILE A 218 -5.83 4.44 -6.93
CA ILE A 218 -6.88 3.42 -6.72
C ILE A 218 -8.14 4.07 -6.17
N SER A 219 -8.02 4.95 -5.17
CA SER A 219 -9.16 5.64 -4.57
C SER A 219 -9.90 6.51 -5.59
N LYS A 220 -9.18 7.29 -6.42
CA LYS A 220 -9.77 8.08 -7.51
C LYS A 220 -10.45 7.22 -8.57
N TYR A 221 -9.86 6.08 -8.92
CA TYR A 221 -10.47 5.15 -9.87
C TYR A 221 -11.76 4.53 -9.32
N ASN A 222 -11.77 4.13 -8.04
CA ASN A 222 -12.95 3.59 -7.38
C ASN A 222 -14.07 4.63 -7.26
N GLU A 223 -13.72 5.88 -6.91
CA GLU A 223 -14.68 6.99 -6.86
C GLU A 223 -15.32 7.23 -8.24
N LYS A 224 -14.50 7.33 -9.30
CA LYS A 224 -14.97 7.51 -10.67
C LYS A 224 -15.80 6.32 -11.18
N LEU A 225 -15.43 5.10 -10.78
CA LEU A 225 -16.21 3.90 -11.11
C LEU A 225 -17.58 3.95 -10.45
N SER A 226 -17.64 4.30 -9.15
CA SER A 226 -18.89 4.44 -8.40
C SER A 226 -19.77 5.57 -8.95
N GLU A 227 -19.17 6.70 -9.36
CA GLU A 227 -19.88 7.81 -10.01
C GLU A 227 -20.51 7.35 -11.34
N ASN A 228 -19.72 6.66 -12.19
CA ASN A 228 -20.23 6.10 -13.44
C ASN A 228 -21.32 5.05 -13.22
N GLU A 229 -21.17 4.17 -12.23
CA GLU A 229 -22.19 3.18 -11.85
C GLU A 229 -23.50 3.87 -11.47
N SER A 230 -23.42 4.92 -10.62
CA SER A 230 -24.58 5.72 -10.23
C SER A 230 -25.24 6.41 -11.42
N GLU A 231 -24.45 7.01 -12.33
CA GLU A 231 -24.98 7.58 -13.56
C GLU A 231 -25.69 6.54 -14.45
N PHE A 232 -25.12 5.34 -14.57
CA PHE A 232 -25.73 4.27 -15.35
C PHE A 232 -27.03 3.77 -14.69
N GLU A 233 -27.06 3.59 -13.38
CA GLU A 233 -28.28 3.25 -12.65
C GLU A 233 -29.36 4.32 -12.82
N GLN A 234 -28.99 5.60 -12.77
CA GLN A 234 -29.91 6.71 -13.02
C GLN A 234 -30.44 6.72 -14.46
N LYS A 235 -29.57 6.47 -15.45
CA LYS A 235 -29.98 6.35 -16.86
C LYS A 235 -30.91 5.15 -17.08
N ILE A 236 -30.60 3.99 -16.49
CA ILE A 236 -31.44 2.79 -16.59
C ILE A 236 -32.78 3.01 -15.91
N SER A 237 -32.81 3.58 -14.70
CA SER A 237 -34.06 3.86 -13.98
C SER A 237 -34.94 4.89 -14.69
N SER A 238 -34.36 5.93 -15.27
CA SER A 238 -35.10 6.90 -16.10
C SER A 238 -35.66 6.27 -17.38
N ILE A 239 -34.90 5.41 -18.05
CA ILE A 239 -35.39 4.64 -19.22
C ILE A 239 -36.51 3.69 -18.80
N LEU A 240 -36.39 2.99 -17.67
CA LEU A 240 -37.44 2.11 -17.16
C LEU A 240 -38.72 2.90 -16.86
N SER A 241 -38.59 4.07 -16.22
CA SER A 241 -39.72 4.94 -15.93
C SER A 241 -40.40 5.45 -17.21
N ASP A 242 -39.63 5.93 -18.19
CA ASP A 242 -40.15 6.37 -19.50
C ASP A 242 -40.80 5.20 -20.28
N SER A 243 -40.21 4.02 -20.21
CA SER A 243 -40.77 2.80 -20.80
C SER A 243 -42.11 2.42 -20.16
N ASP A 244 -42.22 2.49 -18.83
CA ASP A 244 -43.46 2.24 -18.11
C ASP A 244 -44.54 3.28 -18.43
N GLU A 245 -44.16 4.56 -18.56
CA GLU A 245 -45.07 5.63 -18.95
C GLU A 245 -45.58 5.43 -20.38
N LYS A 246 -44.69 5.19 -21.34
CA LYS A 246 -45.07 4.89 -22.73
C LYS A 246 -45.93 3.64 -22.82
N HIS A 247 -45.63 2.60 -22.03
CA HIS A 247 -46.45 1.39 -21.97
C HIS A 247 -47.88 1.72 -21.51
N LYS A 248 -48.03 2.55 -20.47
CA LYS A 248 -49.35 3.03 -20.01
C LYS A 248 -50.04 3.86 -21.08
N SER A 249 -49.36 4.79 -21.74
CA SER A 249 -49.94 5.59 -22.82
C SER A 249 -50.39 4.73 -24.02
N ILE A 250 -49.66 3.67 -24.35
CA ILE A 250 -50.06 2.69 -25.38
C ILE A 250 -51.33 1.94 -24.95
N LEU A 251 -51.42 1.53 -23.68
CA LEU A 251 -52.63 0.88 -23.14
C LEU A 251 -53.83 1.83 -23.16
N GLU A 252 -53.65 3.10 -22.77
CA GLU A 252 -54.70 4.12 -22.83
C GLU A 252 -55.14 4.41 -24.26
N LEU A 253 -54.20 4.56 -25.19
CA LEU A 253 -54.51 4.73 -26.62
C LEU A 253 -55.28 3.50 -27.13
N TYR A 254 -54.85 2.29 -26.79
CA TYR A 254 -55.56 1.06 -27.16
C TYR A 254 -56.97 1.04 -26.57
N GLU A 255 -57.16 1.46 -25.32
CA GLU A 255 -58.49 1.56 -24.69
C GLU A 255 -59.37 2.60 -25.39
N ILE A 256 -58.85 3.79 -25.70
CA ILE A 256 -59.56 4.86 -26.44
C ILE A 256 -59.95 4.36 -27.84
N THR A 257 -59.02 3.73 -28.56
CA THR A 257 -59.28 3.22 -29.92
C THR A 257 -60.28 2.06 -29.89
N ALA A 258 -60.22 1.21 -28.85
CA ALA A 258 -61.22 0.17 -28.63
C ALA A 258 -62.60 0.78 -28.34
N ARG A 259 -62.67 1.88 -27.57
CA ARG A 259 -63.91 2.58 -27.17
C ARG A 259 -64.58 3.36 -28.31
N ASP A 260 -63.80 3.94 -29.24
CA ASP A 260 -64.32 4.69 -30.40
C ASP A 260 -64.62 3.82 -31.63
N SER A 261 -64.34 2.52 -31.57
CA SER A 261 -64.73 1.60 -32.64
C SER A 261 -66.26 1.41 -32.70
N VAL A 262 -66.79 1.19 -33.91
CA VAL A 262 -68.22 0.88 -34.13
C VAL A 262 -68.67 -0.27 -33.21
N GLY A 263 -67.83 -1.29 -32.99
CA GLY A 263 -68.11 -2.40 -32.10
C GLY A 263 -68.33 -2.00 -30.62
N ALA A 264 -67.63 -0.99 -30.12
CA ALA A 264 -67.83 -0.49 -28.76
C ALA A 264 -69.12 0.33 -28.59
N GLY A 265 -69.56 1.06 -29.62
CA GLY A 265 -70.87 1.71 -29.64
C GLY A 265 -72.02 0.70 -29.45
N TYR A 266 -71.96 -0.43 -30.14
CA TYR A 266 -72.95 -1.50 -29.98
C TYR A 266 -72.85 -2.22 -28.62
N LEU A 267 -71.65 -2.39 -28.06
CA LEU A 267 -71.49 -2.95 -26.71
C LEU A 267 -72.07 -2.02 -25.63
N LYS A 268 -71.87 -0.71 -25.78
CA LYS A 268 -72.46 0.32 -24.90
C LYS A 268 -73.99 0.29 -24.99
N ASN A 269 -74.54 0.27 -26.20
CA ASN A 269 -75.98 0.15 -26.41
C ASN A 269 -76.52 -1.17 -25.84
N ALA A 270 -75.82 -2.29 -25.99
CA ALA A 270 -76.23 -3.56 -25.38
C ALA A 270 -76.32 -3.48 -23.85
N ASN A 271 -75.33 -2.86 -23.19
CA ASN A 271 -75.36 -2.68 -21.74
C ASN A 271 -76.47 -1.73 -21.27
N GLN A 272 -76.78 -0.68 -22.05
CA GLN A 272 -77.92 0.21 -21.79
C GLN A 272 -79.25 -0.54 -21.93
N GLU A 273 -79.45 -1.29 -23.02
CA GLU A 273 -80.62 -2.14 -23.26
C GLU A 273 -80.82 -3.18 -22.15
N LYS A 274 -79.74 -3.79 -21.65
CA LYS A 274 -79.79 -4.68 -20.47
C LYS A 274 -80.36 -4.00 -19.24
N THR A 275 -79.93 -2.75 -19.02
CA THR A 275 -80.33 -1.96 -17.85
C THR A 275 -81.79 -1.57 -17.96
N GLU A 276 -82.24 -1.10 -19.12
CA GLU A 276 -83.66 -0.78 -19.39
C GLU A 276 -84.54 -2.03 -19.31
N ALA A 277 -84.08 -3.18 -19.83
CA ALA A 277 -84.79 -4.44 -19.68
C ALA A 277 -85.02 -4.81 -18.22
N ASN A 278 -84.02 -4.64 -17.36
CA ASN A 278 -84.14 -4.91 -15.94
C ASN A 278 -85.11 -3.93 -15.26
N LYS A 279 -85.11 -2.65 -15.64
CA LYS A 279 -86.09 -1.67 -15.13
C LYS A 279 -87.52 -2.09 -15.47
N TRP A 280 -87.82 -2.44 -16.71
CA TRP A 280 -89.14 -2.94 -17.11
C TRP A 280 -89.54 -4.24 -16.41
N ARG A 281 -88.56 -5.11 -16.10
CA ARG A 281 -88.81 -6.30 -15.27
C ARG A 281 -89.25 -5.92 -13.86
N PHE A 282 -88.59 -4.94 -13.23
CA PHE A 282 -88.98 -4.46 -11.92
C PHE A 282 -90.37 -3.79 -11.93
N VAL A 283 -90.70 -3.03 -12.98
CA VAL A 283 -92.05 -2.45 -13.16
C VAL A 283 -93.12 -3.55 -13.26
N SER A 284 -92.87 -4.59 -14.06
CA SER A 284 -93.78 -5.74 -14.21
C SER A 284 -94.02 -6.46 -12.87
N VAL A 285 -92.94 -6.71 -12.11
CA VAL A 285 -93.02 -7.32 -10.77
C VAL A 285 -93.79 -6.40 -9.81
N GLY A 286 -93.57 -5.08 -9.89
CA GLY A 286 -94.32 -4.10 -9.09
C GLY A 286 -95.83 -4.19 -9.31
N PHE A 287 -96.28 -4.29 -10.56
CA PHE A 287 -97.69 -4.49 -10.88
C PHE A 287 -98.25 -5.79 -10.30
N ILE A 288 -97.50 -6.91 -10.38
CA ILE A 288 -97.92 -8.20 -9.80
C ILE A 288 -98.08 -8.07 -8.28
N ILE A 289 -97.11 -7.47 -7.58
CA ILE A 289 -97.20 -7.28 -6.13
C ILE A 289 -98.43 -6.43 -5.78
N LEU A 290 -98.70 -5.38 -6.56
CA LEU A 290 -99.87 -4.53 -6.37
C LEU A 290 -101.19 -5.29 -6.57
N THR A 291 -101.27 -6.20 -7.58
CA THR A 291 -102.44 -7.07 -7.78
C THR A 291 -102.71 -7.98 -6.59
N VAL A 292 -101.66 -8.62 -6.06
CA VAL A 292 -101.76 -9.53 -4.92
C VAL A 292 -102.19 -8.77 -3.67
N PHE A 293 -101.59 -7.60 -3.43
CA PHE A 293 -101.97 -6.74 -2.32
C PHE A 293 -103.43 -6.26 -2.42
N TRP A 294 -103.88 -5.84 -3.61
CA TRP A 294 -105.26 -5.43 -3.84
C TRP A 294 -106.26 -6.57 -3.59
N LEU A 295 -105.94 -7.79 -4.02
CA LEU A 295 -106.77 -8.98 -3.77
C LEU A 295 -106.85 -9.33 -2.28
N LEU A 296 -105.73 -9.27 -1.55
CA LEU A 296 -105.70 -9.50 -0.10
C LEU A 296 -106.49 -8.42 0.66
N PHE A 297 -106.37 -7.15 0.25
CA PHE A 297 -107.13 -6.04 0.82
C PHE A 297 -108.63 -6.18 0.57
N SER A 298 -109.03 -6.53 -0.65
CA SER A 298 -110.43 -6.81 -0.99
C SER A 298 -110.99 -8.00 -0.20
N TYR A 299 -110.21 -9.07 -0.01
CA TYR A 299 -110.62 -10.20 0.82
C TYR A 299 -110.85 -9.81 2.29
N HIS A 300 -109.93 -9.03 2.88
CA HIS A 300 -110.04 -8.62 4.29
C HIS A 300 -111.23 -7.69 4.54
N THR A 301 -111.51 -6.76 3.63
CA THR A 301 -112.68 -5.86 3.75
C THR A 301 -114.00 -6.63 3.66
N ASN A 302 -114.11 -7.64 2.80
CA ASN A 302 -115.30 -8.49 2.69
C ASN A 302 -115.51 -9.39 3.92
N PHE A 303 -114.44 -9.90 4.55
CA PHE A 303 -114.53 -10.70 5.78
C PHE A 303 -115.11 -9.89 6.96
N LYS A 304 -114.78 -8.59 7.04
CA LYS A 304 -115.27 -7.70 8.10
C LYS A 304 -116.78 -7.38 7.97
N GLU A 305 -117.31 -7.34 6.75
CA GLU A 305 -118.74 -7.11 6.48
C GLU A 305 -119.62 -8.32 6.88
N LYS A 306 -119.10 -9.55 6.73
CA LYS A 306 -119.80 -10.81 7.09
C LYS A 306 -120.02 -10.96 8.60
N ASN A 307 -119.02 -10.57 9.41
CA ASN A 307 -119.09 -10.64 10.88
C ASN A 307 -120.07 -9.62 11.50
N ILE A 308 -120.42 -8.54 10.79
CA ILE A 308 -121.36 -7.51 11.27
C ILE A 308 -122.81 -7.93 10.99
N THR A 309 -123.07 -8.63 9.89
CA THR A 309 -124.40 -9.12 9.50
C THR A 309 -124.86 -10.31 10.35
N GLU A 310 -123.95 -11.17 10.79
CA GLU A 310 -124.24 -12.27 11.73
C GLU A 310 -124.56 -11.76 13.16
N LYS A 311 -123.95 -10.63 13.55
CA LYS A 311 -124.18 -9.98 14.85
C LYS A 311 -125.51 -9.19 14.93
N LEU A 312 -126.10 -8.87 13.79
CA LEU A 312 -127.36 -8.12 13.69
C LEU A 312 -128.59 -9.04 13.59
N THR A 313 -128.44 -10.24 13.02
CA THR A 313 -129.52 -11.24 12.92
C THR A 313 -129.83 -11.89 14.27
N THR A 314 -128.81 -12.14 15.09
CA THR A 314 -128.97 -12.65 16.47
C THR A 314 -129.62 -11.65 17.44
N LYS A 315 -129.51 -10.34 17.19
CA LYS A 315 -130.13 -9.30 18.05
C LYS A 315 -131.58 -8.96 17.72
N ILE A 316 -132.10 -9.38 16.56
CA ILE A 316 -133.49 -9.09 16.15
C ILE A 316 -134.45 -10.19 16.64
N GLU A 317 -133.96 -11.40 16.93
CA GLU A 317 -134.78 -12.52 17.40
C GLU A 317 -135.13 -12.45 18.91
N GLU A 318 -134.34 -11.74 19.72
CA GLU A 318 -134.61 -11.55 21.17
C GLU A 318 -135.57 -10.39 21.51
N ALA A 319 -135.96 -9.54 20.56
CA ALA A 319 -136.66 -8.28 20.84
C ALA A 319 -138.21 -8.31 20.74
N VAL A 320 -138.86 -9.49 20.66
CA VAL A 320 -140.29 -9.60 20.30
C VAL A 320 -141.27 -9.91 21.47
N THR A 321 -140.85 -10.19 22.70
CA THR A 321 -141.79 -10.38 23.83
C THR A 321 -141.66 -9.31 24.93
N ARG A 322 -142.48 -8.25 24.75
CA ARG A 322 -142.96 -7.18 25.67
C ARG A 322 -143.43 -7.68 27.06
N PRO A 323 -143.77 -6.83 28.08
CA PRO A 323 -144.36 -5.48 27.97
C PRO A 323 -143.93 -4.40 29.01
N PRO A 324 -144.49 -3.16 28.92
CA PRO A 324 -143.87 -1.92 29.40
C PRO A 324 -144.69 -1.13 30.45
N SER A 325 -144.03 -0.24 31.21
CA SER A 325 -144.66 0.92 31.87
C SER A 325 -143.55 1.87 32.38
N LYS A 326 -143.43 3.09 31.85
CA LYS A 326 -144.04 4.37 32.32
C LYS A 326 -143.27 5.05 33.48
N ASP A 327 -142.76 6.25 33.17
CA ASP A 327 -142.90 7.53 33.91
C ASP A 327 -141.60 8.37 33.77
N ILE A 328 -141.61 9.46 32.98
CA ILE A 328 -142.00 10.86 33.30
C ILE A 328 -141.10 11.51 34.38
N ALA A 329 -140.26 12.48 33.97
CA ALA A 329 -140.29 13.88 34.48
C ALA A 329 -139.02 14.70 34.14
N LYS A 330 -139.25 15.87 33.52
CA LYS A 330 -138.65 17.22 33.78
C LYS A 330 -137.12 17.42 33.65
N SER A 331 -136.54 18.55 33.23
CA SER A 331 -136.92 19.81 32.56
C SER A 331 -135.66 20.69 32.44
N LYS A 332 -135.53 21.47 31.35
CA LYS A 332 -134.69 22.70 31.17
C LYS A 332 -133.14 22.50 31.14
N ILE A 333 -132.30 23.18 30.34
CA ILE A 333 -132.42 24.33 29.41
C ILE A 333 -131.11 24.42 28.57
N VAL A 334 -131.26 24.78 27.28
CA VAL A 334 -130.39 25.67 26.45
C VAL A 334 -129.10 25.16 25.77
N THR A 335 -129.21 25.19 24.43
CA THR A 335 -128.24 25.54 23.36
C THR A 335 -127.41 24.42 22.75
N THR A 336 -127.85 23.84 21.61
CA THR A 336 -127.60 24.27 20.19
C THR A 336 -126.25 23.72 19.72
N ASP A 337 -126.07 23.03 18.60
CA ASP A 337 -126.88 22.58 17.44
C ASP A 337 -126.12 21.32 16.93
N GLN A 338 -126.74 20.18 16.63
CA GLN A 338 -127.57 19.87 15.44
C GLN A 338 -126.85 20.15 14.10
N SER A 339 -126.93 19.34 13.07
CA SER A 339 -127.49 18.00 12.80
C SER A 339 -127.00 17.64 11.37
N LYS A 340 -126.68 16.40 10.98
CA LYS A 340 -127.58 15.24 10.71
C LYS A 340 -128.85 15.64 9.93
N LYS A 341 -129.43 14.88 9.01
CA LYS A 341 -129.14 13.65 8.27
C LYS A 341 -130.43 13.41 7.46
N SER A 342 -130.29 12.89 6.23
CA SER A 342 -131.21 12.01 5.47
C SER A 342 -132.73 12.24 5.49
N GLU A 343 -133.24 12.45 4.27
CA GLU A 343 -134.49 12.00 3.62
C GLU A 343 -135.54 11.15 4.38
N SER A 344 -136.80 11.40 4.02
CA SER A 344 -138.00 10.70 4.46
C SER A 344 -138.50 9.63 3.48
N ILE A 345 -139.09 8.59 4.06
CA ILE A 345 -140.18 7.75 3.53
C ILE A 345 -141.41 8.67 3.37
N SER A 346 -142.11 8.73 2.24
CA SER A 346 -143.06 7.69 1.83
C SER A 346 -143.07 7.36 0.33
N SER A 347 -143.15 6.06 0.06
CA SER A 347 -143.37 5.40 -1.24
C SER A 347 -142.15 5.27 -2.18
N SER A 348 -142.12 4.11 -2.86
CA SER A 348 -141.33 3.74 -4.04
C SER A 348 -140.15 2.75 -3.87
N LYS A 349 -140.32 1.66 -4.64
CA LYS A 349 -139.38 0.82 -5.40
C LYS A 349 -138.35 -0.07 -4.70
N ALA A 350 -138.75 -1.34 -4.60
CA ALA A 350 -137.89 -2.50 -4.72
C ALA A 350 -137.01 -2.45 -5.99
N GLN A 351 -135.71 -2.77 -5.84
CA GLN A 351 -134.78 -3.39 -6.80
C GLN A 351 -133.32 -2.89 -6.62
N THR A 352 -132.67 -3.12 -5.46
CA THR A 352 -131.26 -2.71 -5.28
C THR A 352 -130.45 -3.50 -4.24
N SER A 353 -130.66 -4.82 -4.09
CA SER A 353 -129.85 -5.63 -3.15
C SER A 353 -128.97 -6.70 -3.80
N GLY A 354 -129.23 -7.12 -5.05
CA GLY A 354 -128.31 -7.94 -5.84
C GLY A 354 -127.23 -7.15 -6.58
N ALA A 355 -127.53 -5.90 -6.96
CA ALA A 355 -126.65 -5.06 -7.77
C ALA A 355 -125.34 -4.65 -7.05
N LEU A 356 -125.36 -4.48 -5.73
CA LEU A 356 -124.20 -4.04 -4.94
C LEU A 356 -123.10 -5.12 -4.81
N LEU A 357 -123.48 -6.40 -4.72
CA LEU A 357 -122.51 -7.51 -4.67
C LEU A 357 -121.89 -7.77 -6.05
N TRP A 358 -122.70 -7.75 -7.11
CA TRP A 358 -122.20 -7.86 -8.48
C TRP A 358 -121.32 -6.67 -8.89
N PHE A 359 -121.66 -5.45 -8.44
CA PHE A 359 -120.84 -4.27 -8.71
C PHE A 359 -119.48 -4.30 -7.98
N LYS A 360 -119.42 -4.75 -6.72
CA LYS A 360 -118.14 -4.89 -5.99
C LYS A 360 -117.24 -6.00 -6.57
N LEU A 361 -117.82 -7.13 -7.00
CA LEU A 361 -117.07 -8.19 -7.68
C LEU A 361 -116.54 -7.70 -9.03
N PHE A 362 -117.36 -6.98 -9.80
CA PHE A 362 -116.96 -6.43 -11.10
C PHE A 362 -115.88 -5.35 -10.97
N SER A 363 -115.94 -4.47 -9.97
CA SER A 363 -114.91 -3.44 -9.76
C SER A 363 -113.57 -4.02 -9.30
N THR A 364 -113.58 -5.04 -8.45
CA THR A 364 -112.37 -5.75 -8.01
C THR A 364 -111.74 -6.52 -9.17
N PHE A 365 -112.56 -7.16 -10.01
CA PHE A 365 -112.11 -7.87 -11.21
C PHE A 365 -111.55 -6.91 -12.28
N SER A 366 -112.17 -5.73 -12.45
CA SER A 366 -111.72 -4.71 -13.41
C SER A 366 -110.35 -4.12 -13.04
N ILE A 367 -110.15 -3.73 -11.77
CA ILE A 367 -108.86 -3.20 -11.30
C ILE A 367 -107.76 -4.27 -11.38
N SER A 368 -108.06 -5.51 -10.99
CA SER A 368 -107.11 -6.61 -11.10
C SER A 368 -106.74 -6.90 -12.56
N GLY A 369 -107.70 -6.80 -13.48
CA GLY A 369 -107.48 -6.95 -14.92
C GLY A 369 -106.54 -5.89 -15.50
N VAL A 370 -106.74 -4.61 -15.16
CA VAL A 370 -105.87 -3.50 -15.62
C VAL A 370 -104.44 -3.67 -15.10
N LEU A 371 -104.28 -4.04 -13.82
CA LEU A 371 -102.96 -4.22 -13.21
C LEU A 371 -102.22 -5.44 -13.78
N LEU A 372 -102.91 -6.56 -14.03
CA LEU A 372 -102.32 -7.71 -14.71
C LEU A 372 -101.92 -7.38 -16.14
N TRP A 373 -102.75 -6.59 -16.85
CA TRP A 373 -102.43 -6.12 -18.20
C TRP A 373 -101.17 -5.22 -18.21
N GLY A 374 -101.06 -4.29 -17.24
CA GLY A 374 -99.87 -3.46 -17.06
C GLY A 374 -98.60 -4.27 -16.74
N SER A 375 -98.74 -5.35 -15.96
CA SER A 375 -97.64 -6.29 -15.71
C SER A 375 -97.19 -7.02 -16.97
N ALA A 376 -98.14 -7.54 -17.76
CA ALA A 376 -97.86 -8.28 -18.98
C ALA A 376 -97.18 -7.40 -20.03
N TYR A 377 -97.67 -6.17 -20.24
CA TYR A 377 -97.07 -5.20 -21.15
C TYR A 377 -95.62 -4.87 -20.74
N SER A 378 -95.38 -4.63 -19.45
CA SER A 378 -94.04 -4.34 -18.92
C SER A 378 -93.09 -5.53 -19.07
N ALA A 379 -93.58 -6.76 -18.89
CA ALA A 379 -92.79 -7.98 -19.14
C ALA A 379 -92.43 -8.15 -20.63
N GLN A 380 -93.36 -7.81 -21.52
CA GLN A 380 -93.11 -7.83 -22.96
C GLN A 380 -92.06 -6.79 -23.36
N GLN A 381 -92.15 -5.56 -22.87
CA GLN A 381 -91.14 -4.52 -23.12
C GLN A 381 -89.75 -4.91 -22.58
N SER A 382 -89.67 -5.54 -21.40
CA SER A 382 -88.43 -6.12 -20.89
C SER A 382 -87.82 -7.16 -21.85
N THR A 383 -88.67 -7.96 -22.50
CA THR A 383 -88.25 -8.97 -23.48
C THR A 383 -87.73 -8.33 -24.77
N VAL A 384 -88.38 -7.27 -25.27
CA VAL A 384 -87.91 -6.51 -26.43
C VAL A 384 -86.51 -5.93 -26.19
N HIS A 385 -86.30 -5.26 -25.05
CA HIS A 385 -84.99 -4.72 -24.68
C HIS A 385 -83.92 -5.82 -24.53
N ARG A 386 -84.26 -7.01 -24.01
CA ARG A 386 -83.33 -8.17 -23.98
C ARG A 386 -82.96 -8.68 -25.36
N ASN A 387 -83.91 -8.70 -26.29
CA ASN A 387 -83.63 -9.11 -27.66
C ASN A 387 -82.73 -8.08 -28.35
N ASN A 388 -82.97 -6.79 -28.12
CA ASN A 388 -82.09 -5.71 -28.58
C ASN A 388 -80.69 -5.80 -27.96
N GLU A 389 -80.56 -6.07 -26.66
CA GLU A 389 -79.28 -6.32 -25.97
C GLU A 389 -78.51 -7.45 -26.67
N LYS A 390 -79.14 -8.61 -26.85
CA LYS A 390 -78.50 -9.78 -27.47
C LYS A 390 -78.02 -9.47 -28.88
N ARG A 391 -78.85 -8.79 -29.69
CA ARG A 391 -78.50 -8.39 -31.05
C ARG A 391 -77.31 -7.43 -31.06
N ASN A 392 -77.35 -6.39 -30.25
CA ASN A 392 -76.27 -5.40 -30.15
C ASN A 392 -74.96 -6.04 -29.67
N ARG A 393 -75.03 -6.97 -28.70
CA ARG A 393 -73.84 -7.66 -28.18
C ARG A 393 -73.25 -8.65 -29.19
N TRP A 394 -74.09 -9.38 -29.91
CA TRP A 394 -73.66 -10.27 -31.00
C TRP A 394 -73.02 -9.50 -32.15
N PHE A 395 -73.55 -8.33 -32.47
CA PHE A 395 -72.99 -7.45 -33.49
C PHE A 395 -71.65 -6.83 -33.07
N ALA A 396 -71.55 -6.36 -31.82
CA ALA A 396 -70.29 -5.89 -31.24
C ALA A 396 -69.19 -6.96 -31.28
N LEU A 397 -69.54 -8.22 -30.98
CA LEU A 397 -68.62 -9.35 -31.05
C LEU A 397 -68.17 -9.64 -32.49
N GLN A 398 -69.08 -9.60 -33.47
CA GLN A 398 -68.71 -9.79 -34.88
C GLN A 398 -67.73 -8.74 -35.36
N ILE A 399 -67.99 -7.45 -35.12
CA ILE A 399 -67.08 -6.38 -35.52
C ILE A 399 -65.73 -6.54 -34.85
N LYS A 400 -65.72 -6.80 -33.53
CA LYS A 400 -64.46 -6.92 -32.76
C LYS A 400 -63.64 -8.15 -33.17
N ALA A 401 -64.28 -9.24 -33.52
CA ALA A 401 -63.60 -10.47 -33.92
C ALA A 401 -63.14 -10.45 -35.39
N PHE A 402 -63.79 -9.67 -36.26
CA PHE A 402 -63.56 -9.72 -37.70
C PHE A 402 -62.12 -9.38 -38.11
N ASP A 403 -61.57 -8.25 -37.65
CA ASP A 403 -60.22 -7.80 -38.04
C ASP A 403 -59.11 -8.82 -37.68
N PRO A 404 -59.08 -9.41 -36.47
CA PRO A 404 -58.14 -10.50 -36.15
C PRO A 404 -58.26 -11.72 -37.08
N PHE A 405 -59.47 -12.13 -37.46
CA PHE A 405 -59.70 -13.35 -38.26
C PHE A 405 -59.24 -13.23 -39.71
N ILE A 406 -59.17 -12.01 -40.26
CA ILE A 406 -58.75 -11.78 -41.65
C ILE A 406 -57.29 -11.33 -41.78
N SER A 407 -56.61 -11.06 -40.67
CA SER A 407 -55.24 -10.53 -40.64
C SER A 407 -54.18 -11.44 -41.30
N THR A 408 -54.47 -12.73 -41.45
CA THR A 408 -53.60 -13.72 -42.08
C THR A 408 -53.83 -13.91 -43.58
N LEU A 409 -54.86 -13.29 -44.16
CA LEU A 409 -55.18 -13.37 -45.60
C LEU A 409 -54.42 -12.30 -46.38
N ASP A 410 -54.34 -12.44 -47.71
CA ASP A 410 -53.70 -11.45 -48.58
C ASP A 410 -54.50 -10.12 -48.62
N GLU A 411 -53.84 -8.99 -48.88
CA GLU A 411 -54.45 -7.65 -48.75
C GLU A 411 -55.70 -7.48 -49.64
N ASP A 412 -55.70 -8.07 -50.83
CA ASP A 412 -56.82 -7.97 -51.77
C ASP A 412 -58.03 -8.80 -51.30
N GLU A 413 -57.80 -9.95 -50.67
CA GLU A 413 -58.86 -10.77 -50.06
C GLU A 413 -59.44 -10.09 -48.82
N GLN A 414 -58.58 -9.46 -47.99
CA GLN A 414 -59.03 -8.67 -46.85
C GLN A 414 -59.95 -7.51 -47.27
N LYS A 415 -59.59 -6.78 -48.34
CA LYS A 415 -60.42 -5.69 -48.88
C LYS A 415 -61.76 -6.20 -49.41
N ASN A 416 -61.78 -7.33 -50.11
CA ASN A 416 -63.01 -7.93 -50.61
C ASN A 416 -63.94 -8.39 -49.47
N LEU A 417 -63.41 -9.06 -48.46
CA LEU A 417 -64.18 -9.48 -47.28
C LEU A 417 -64.70 -8.29 -46.47
N LYS A 418 -63.89 -7.24 -46.29
CA LYS A 418 -64.35 -5.98 -45.68
C LYS A 418 -65.48 -5.35 -46.48
N LYS A 419 -65.41 -5.35 -47.82
CA LYS A 419 -66.48 -4.84 -48.68
C LYS A 419 -67.78 -5.64 -48.50
N GLN A 420 -67.71 -6.97 -48.52
CA GLN A 420 -68.87 -7.84 -48.31
C GLN A 420 -69.48 -7.66 -46.91
N LEU A 421 -68.64 -7.52 -45.88
CA LEU A 421 -69.12 -7.25 -44.52
C LEU A 421 -69.81 -5.88 -44.42
N CYS A 422 -69.21 -4.83 -45.00
CA CYS A 422 -69.81 -3.51 -45.04
C CYS A 422 -71.16 -3.52 -45.77
N GLU A 423 -71.27 -4.21 -46.90
CA GLU A 423 -72.53 -4.35 -47.64
C GLU A 423 -73.58 -5.12 -46.83
N LYS A 424 -73.18 -6.19 -46.12
CA LYS A 424 -74.07 -6.94 -45.23
C LYS A 424 -74.54 -6.14 -44.02
N ILE A 425 -73.66 -5.31 -43.45
CA ILE A 425 -73.92 -4.53 -42.23
C ILE A 425 -74.74 -3.28 -42.53
N PHE A 426 -74.37 -2.53 -43.57
CA PHE A 426 -74.94 -1.22 -43.87
C PHE A 426 -75.91 -1.22 -45.06
N GLY A 427 -75.90 -2.26 -45.90
CA GLY A 427 -76.78 -2.40 -47.07
C GLY A 427 -78.13 -3.05 -46.78
N GLN A 428 -78.39 -3.49 -45.54
CA GLN A 428 -79.73 -3.91 -45.12
C GLN A 428 -80.60 -2.68 -44.90
N ALA A 429 -81.33 -2.25 -45.95
CA ALA A 429 -82.44 -1.32 -45.79
C ALA A 429 -83.43 -1.93 -44.78
N TYR A 430 -83.70 -1.19 -43.70
CA TYR A 430 -84.67 -1.58 -42.68
C TYR A 430 -86.06 -1.69 -43.31
N ASP A 431 -86.48 -2.91 -43.67
CA ASP A 431 -87.89 -3.22 -43.88
C ASP A 431 -88.52 -3.26 -42.48
N TYR A 432 -89.03 -2.11 -42.03
CA TYR A 432 -89.79 -2.01 -40.78
C TYR A 432 -91.13 -2.73 -40.97
N LYS A 433 -91.09 -4.07 -40.96
CA LYS A 433 -92.25 -4.86 -40.59
C LYS A 433 -92.39 -4.67 -39.10
N GLU A 434 -93.23 -3.71 -38.76
CA GLU A 434 -93.94 -3.65 -37.50
C GLU A 434 -94.57 -5.04 -37.31
N THR A 435 -93.85 -5.96 -36.68
CA THR A 435 -94.49 -7.10 -36.05
C THR A 435 -95.25 -6.47 -34.91
N ASP A 436 -96.48 -6.06 -35.23
CA ASP A 436 -97.52 -5.74 -34.27
C ASP A 436 -97.33 -6.71 -33.12
N PRO A 437 -97.04 -6.25 -31.90
CA PRO A 437 -97.14 -7.12 -30.76
C PRO A 437 -98.60 -7.54 -30.75
N LYS A 438 -98.92 -8.73 -31.29
CA LYS A 438 -100.27 -9.31 -31.23
C LYS A 438 -100.70 -9.12 -29.79
N VAL A 439 -101.63 -8.18 -29.62
CA VAL A 439 -102.13 -7.79 -28.31
C VAL A 439 -102.84 -9.02 -27.82
N ILE A 440 -102.14 -9.72 -26.91
CA ILE A 440 -102.53 -10.99 -26.33
C ILE A 440 -102.36 -12.14 -27.33
N ASP A 441 -101.43 -13.04 -27.02
CA ASP A 441 -101.27 -14.29 -27.75
C ASP A 441 -102.63 -15.01 -27.74
N GLU A 442 -103.25 -15.14 -28.90
CA GLU A 442 -104.60 -15.71 -29.08
C GLU A 442 -104.69 -17.11 -28.43
N HIS A 443 -103.55 -17.82 -28.40
CA HIS A 443 -103.39 -19.09 -27.71
C HIS A 443 -103.44 -18.95 -26.17
N ALA A 444 -102.81 -17.91 -25.60
CA ALA A 444 -102.88 -17.63 -24.17
C ALA A 444 -104.32 -17.27 -23.76
N LEU A 445 -104.99 -16.39 -24.52
CA LEU A 445 -106.40 -16.04 -24.28
C LEU A 445 -107.32 -17.24 -24.38
N LYS A 446 -107.11 -18.12 -25.36
CA LYS A 446 -107.89 -19.34 -25.54
C LYS A 446 -107.68 -20.32 -24.40
N THR A 447 -106.44 -20.53 -23.94
CA THR A 447 -106.17 -21.35 -22.76
C THR A 447 -106.78 -20.77 -21.48
N PHE A 448 -106.79 -19.44 -21.31
CA PHE A 448 -107.48 -18.79 -20.20
C PHE A 448 -109.00 -18.91 -20.31
N ALA A 449 -109.58 -18.73 -21.49
CA ALA A 449 -111.03 -18.86 -21.71
C ALA A 449 -111.52 -20.30 -21.50
N ASP A 450 -110.77 -21.30 -21.97
CA ASP A 450 -111.11 -22.72 -21.80
C ASP A 450 -110.98 -23.18 -20.34
N THR A 451 -109.98 -22.66 -19.61
CA THR A 451 -109.84 -22.94 -18.17
C THR A 451 -110.91 -22.24 -17.35
N PHE A 452 -111.28 -21.00 -17.69
CA PHE A 452 -112.36 -20.26 -17.01
C PHE A 452 -113.74 -20.86 -17.30
N GLY A 453 -114.00 -21.29 -18.54
CA GLY A 453 -115.23 -21.96 -18.93
C GLY A 453 -115.40 -23.33 -18.27
N ASN A 454 -114.31 -24.09 -18.13
CA ASN A 454 -114.30 -25.34 -17.36
C ASN A 454 -114.45 -25.12 -15.84
N LEU A 455 -114.05 -23.96 -15.32
CA LEU A 455 -114.24 -23.61 -13.90
C LEU A 455 -115.68 -23.20 -13.61
N LEU A 456 -116.31 -22.40 -14.49
CA LEU A 456 -117.69 -21.93 -14.34
C LEU A 456 -118.74 -23.03 -14.53
N SER A 457 -118.47 -24.01 -15.41
CA SER A 457 -119.39 -25.14 -15.64
C SER A 457 -119.41 -26.17 -14.51
N LYS A 458 -118.45 -26.12 -13.57
CA LYS A 458 -118.35 -27.00 -12.39
C LYS A 458 -119.00 -26.44 -11.11
N ILE A 459 -119.65 -25.28 -11.18
CA ILE A 459 -120.32 -24.66 -10.02
C ILE A 459 -121.82 -25.05 -10.04
N PRO A 460 -122.33 -25.86 -9.08
CA PRO A 460 -123.73 -26.29 -9.04
C PRO A 460 -124.70 -25.11 -8.79
N ARG A 461 -125.84 -25.13 -9.50
CA ARG A 461 -126.89 -24.09 -9.52
C ARG A 461 -127.59 -23.86 -8.20
#